data_AF-T0YMW5-F1
#
_entry.id   AF-T0YMW5-F1
#
_cell.length_a   1.000
_cell.length_b   1.000
_cell.length_c   1.000
_cell.angle_alpha   90.00
_cell.angle_beta   90.00
_cell.angle_gamma   90.00
#
_symmetry.space_group_name_H-M   'P 1'
#
loop_
_entity.id
_entity.type
_entity.pdbx_description
1 polymer ?
#
loop_
_entity_poly.entity_id
_entity_poly.type
_entity_poly.pdbx_seq_one_letter_code
_entity_poly.pdbx_strand_id
1 'polypeptide(L)'
;RPETAQGSYLSFARMWEVGRKQLPLGLAVVGKAFRNEIAPRQVLFRMREFTQAELQIFFDPESFSVPLEKVKDLSLPVLRAEARARGETEATGTAPSDLVAAGLPAFYVYHLAQEFRFFTRVLRYPADRLRFLEKNEKERAFYNRIHFDLGRGSAFAWGGSGTSGRSTSRGDYDRR
;
A
#
# COMPACT_ATOMS: atom_id res chain seq x y z
N ARG A 1 -10.14 17.46 3.85
CA ARG A 1 -10.27 16.68 2.58
C ARG A 1 -10.46 15.20 2.97
N PRO A 2 -11.23 14.41 2.20
CA PRO A 2 -11.46 12.99 2.51
C PRO A 2 -10.23 12.10 2.34
N GLU A 3 -9.23 12.57 1.59
CA GLU A 3 -7.88 12.01 1.46
C GLU A 3 -6.84 13.11 1.13
N THR A 4 -5.55 12.80 1.30
CA THR A 4 -4.43 13.73 1.04
C THR A 4 -3.84 13.62 -0.37
N ALA A 5 -4.05 12.48 -1.05
CA ALA A 5 -3.49 12.14 -2.35
C ALA A 5 -3.83 13.16 -3.46
N GLN A 6 -5.05 13.71 -3.49
CA GLN A 6 -5.43 14.71 -4.48
C GLN A 6 -4.51 15.95 -4.49
N GLY A 7 -3.90 16.31 -3.36
CA GLY A 7 -3.00 17.45 -3.27
C GLY A 7 -1.67 17.25 -4.01
N SER A 8 -1.13 16.04 -4.02
CA SER A 8 0.15 15.72 -4.67
C SER A 8 0.01 15.66 -6.18
N TYR A 9 -1.12 15.18 -6.71
CA TYR A 9 -1.41 15.19 -8.15
C TYR A 9 -1.53 16.60 -8.71
N LEU A 10 -2.29 17.48 -8.05
CA LEU A 10 -2.40 18.89 -8.45
C LEU A 10 -1.05 19.61 -8.43
N SER A 11 -0.15 19.19 -7.53
CA SER A 11 1.18 19.76 -7.39
C SER A 11 2.21 19.10 -8.31
N PHE A 12 1.86 18.03 -9.04
CA PHE A 12 2.81 17.23 -9.79
C PHE A 12 3.59 18.07 -10.81
N ALA A 13 2.92 18.86 -11.65
CA ALA A 13 3.60 19.62 -12.71
C ALA A 13 4.64 20.59 -12.12
N ARG A 14 4.30 21.28 -11.02
CA ARG A 14 5.23 22.18 -10.34
C ARG A 14 6.39 21.44 -9.69
N MET A 15 6.12 20.32 -9.03
CA MET A 15 7.16 19.51 -8.39
C MET A 15 8.06 18.82 -9.41
N TRP A 16 7.52 18.47 -10.57
CA TRP A 16 8.25 17.94 -11.71
C TRP A 16 9.23 18.96 -12.29
N GLU A 17 8.79 20.22 -12.46
CA GLU A 17 9.66 21.32 -12.85
C GLU A 17 10.79 21.54 -11.83
N VAL A 18 10.46 21.59 -10.53
CA VAL A 18 11.46 21.71 -9.45
C VAL A 18 12.43 20.51 -9.43
N GLY A 19 11.92 19.32 -9.70
CA GLY A 19 12.68 18.08 -9.85
C GLY A 19 13.45 17.98 -11.17
N ARG A 20 13.61 19.09 -11.90
CA ARG A 20 14.33 19.18 -13.19
C ARG A 20 13.82 18.21 -14.25
N LYS A 21 12.54 17.89 -14.20
CA LYS A 21 11.88 16.98 -15.13
C LYS A 21 12.53 15.59 -15.15
N GLN A 22 12.90 15.04 -13.98
CA GLN A 22 13.49 13.70 -13.87
C GLN A 22 12.64 12.73 -13.05
N LEU A 23 12.39 11.55 -13.62
CA LEU A 23 11.76 10.40 -12.93
C LEU A 23 12.86 9.48 -12.39
N PRO A 24 12.61 8.78 -11.27
CA PRO A 24 11.37 8.79 -10.48
C PRO A 24 11.21 10.05 -9.60
N LEU A 25 9.96 10.45 -9.37
CA LEU A 25 9.60 11.54 -8.45
C LEU A 25 8.69 10.99 -7.34
N GLY A 26 9.09 11.15 -6.08
CA GLY A 26 8.27 10.81 -4.92
C GLY A 26 7.70 12.06 -4.25
N LEU A 27 6.39 12.13 -4.06
CA LEU A 27 5.71 13.18 -3.30
C LEU A 27 5.07 12.56 -2.05
N ALA A 28 5.57 12.93 -0.88
CA ALA A 28 5.02 12.50 0.40
C ALA A 28 4.19 13.61 1.05
N VAL A 29 3.02 13.26 1.57
CA VAL A 29 2.17 14.16 2.35
C VAL A 29 1.83 13.50 3.67
N VAL A 30 2.11 14.19 4.77
CA VAL A 30 1.64 13.81 6.11
C VAL A 30 0.70 14.90 6.58
N GLY A 31 -0.56 14.57 6.81
CA GLY A 31 -1.57 15.57 7.12
C GLY A 31 -2.89 15.02 7.64
N LYS A 32 -3.76 15.94 8.04
CA LYS A 32 -5.10 15.63 8.56
C LYS A 32 -6.06 15.29 7.42
N ALA A 33 -6.78 14.19 7.57
CA ALA A 33 -7.88 13.78 6.73
C ALA A 33 -9.17 13.74 7.55
N PHE A 34 -10.29 14.05 6.89
CA PHE A 34 -11.59 14.14 7.52
C PHE A 34 -12.60 13.26 6.78
N ARG A 35 -13.28 12.38 7.51
CA ARG A 35 -14.36 11.54 6.95
C ARG A 35 -15.63 11.77 7.74
N ASN A 36 -16.75 11.96 7.03
CA ASN A 36 -18.05 12.14 7.67
C ASN A 36 -18.62 10.77 8.10
N GLU A 37 -17.98 10.13 9.08
CA GLU A 37 -18.38 8.82 9.60
C GLU A 37 -19.67 8.95 10.41
N ILE A 38 -20.69 8.19 9.99
CA ILE A 38 -22.05 8.22 10.53
C ILE A 38 -22.06 7.69 11.98
N ALA A 39 -21.31 6.62 12.26
CA ALA A 39 -21.21 6.02 13.58
C ALA A 39 -19.74 5.82 13.97
N PRO A 40 -19.10 6.82 14.62
CA PRO A 40 -17.76 6.66 15.18
C PRO A 40 -17.76 5.53 16.21
N ARG A 41 -16.90 4.53 16.01
CA ARG A 41 -16.77 3.36 16.89
C ARG A 41 -15.31 2.95 16.97
N GLN A 42 -14.95 2.23 18.03
CA GLN A 42 -13.60 1.68 18.20
C GLN A 42 -12.49 2.75 18.18
N VAL A 43 -12.70 3.88 18.87
CA VAL A 43 -11.75 4.99 19.14
C VAL A 43 -10.85 5.34 17.95
N LEU A 44 -9.71 4.68 17.80
CA LEU A 44 -8.71 4.96 16.77
C LEU A 44 -9.06 4.37 15.38
N PHE A 45 -9.98 3.41 15.29
CA PHE A 45 -10.27 2.70 14.04
C PHE A 45 -11.32 3.41 13.17
N ARG A 46 -12.28 4.14 13.77
CA ARG A 46 -13.26 4.97 13.04
C ARG A 46 -13.36 6.35 13.66
N MET A 47 -12.44 7.23 13.25
CA MET A 47 -12.42 8.63 13.61
C MET A 47 -12.96 9.51 12.47
N ARG A 48 -13.57 10.64 12.83
CA ARG A 48 -13.93 11.69 11.87
C ARG A 48 -12.74 12.52 11.41
N GLU A 49 -11.71 12.61 12.24
CA GLU A 49 -10.44 13.28 11.97
C GLU A 49 -9.28 12.33 12.31
N PHE A 50 -8.33 12.18 11.40
CA PHE A 50 -7.13 11.38 11.62
C PHE A 50 -5.97 11.87 10.77
N THR A 51 -4.74 11.53 11.16
CA THR A 51 -3.54 11.85 10.37
C THR A 51 -3.24 10.70 9.41
N GLN A 52 -2.99 11.00 8.15
CA GLN A 52 -2.50 10.06 7.15
C GLN A 52 -1.10 10.46 6.69
N ALA A 53 -0.29 9.46 6.40
CA ALA A 53 0.95 9.60 5.64
C ALA A 53 0.76 8.87 4.31
N GLU A 54 0.87 9.60 3.20
CA GLU A 54 0.70 9.06 1.85
C GLU A 54 1.92 9.43 1.01
N LEU A 55 2.43 8.46 0.25
CA LEU A 55 3.55 8.62 -0.67
C LEU A 55 3.05 8.28 -2.08
N GLN A 56 3.05 9.26 -2.97
CA GLN A 56 2.84 9.04 -4.40
C GLN A 56 4.20 8.95 -5.09
N ILE A 57 4.46 7.85 -5.78
CA ILE A 57 5.68 7.67 -6.55
C ILE A 57 5.32 7.64 -8.02
N PHE A 58 5.87 8.60 -8.74
CA PHE A 58 5.80 8.71 -10.17
C PHE A 58 7.08 8.14 -10.76
N PHE A 59 6.95 7.24 -11.72
CA PHE A 59 8.09 6.63 -12.39
C PHE A 59 7.69 6.21 -13.80
N ASP A 60 8.69 6.01 -14.64
CA ASP A 60 8.51 5.43 -15.96
C ASP A 60 8.79 3.93 -15.86
N PRO A 61 7.79 3.06 -16.15
CA PRO A 61 7.94 1.62 -16.03
C PRO A 61 8.94 1.01 -17.02
N GLU A 62 9.29 1.70 -18.11
CA GLU A 62 10.23 1.19 -19.12
C GLU A 62 11.69 1.50 -18.76
N SER A 63 11.94 2.65 -18.14
CA SER A 63 13.30 3.12 -17.84
C SER A 63 13.73 2.96 -16.39
N PHE A 64 12.80 2.73 -15.45
CA PHE A 64 13.12 2.65 -14.02
C PHE A 64 12.99 1.24 -13.46
N SER A 65 14.06 0.78 -12.79
CA SER A 65 14.09 -0.49 -12.07
C SER A 65 14.37 -0.28 -10.58
N VAL A 66 13.94 -1.24 -9.77
CA VAL A 66 14.15 -1.25 -8.31
C VAL A 66 15.17 -2.33 -7.92
N PRO A 67 15.98 -2.10 -6.87
CA PRO A 67 16.99 -3.06 -6.45
C PRO A 67 16.38 -4.19 -5.61
N LEU A 68 15.75 -5.18 -6.25
CA LEU A 68 15.12 -6.33 -5.60
C LEU A 68 16.08 -7.12 -4.69
N GLU A 69 17.37 -7.14 -5.00
CA GLU A 69 18.41 -7.74 -4.16
C GLU A 69 18.40 -7.22 -2.71
N LYS A 70 17.98 -5.97 -2.48
CA LYS A 70 17.92 -5.38 -1.12
C LYS A 70 16.79 -5.94 -0.26
N VAL A 71 15.86 -6.69 -0.85
CA VAL A 71 14.68 -7.24 -0.18
C VAL A 71 14.57 -8.75 -0.32
N LYS A 72 15.54 -9.41 -0.98
CA LYS A 72 15.48 -10.86 -1.28
C LYS A 72 15.36 -11.76 -0.04
N ASP A 73 15.94 -11.35 1.08
CA ASP A 73 15.95 -12.15 2.32
C ASP A 73 14.65 -12.01 3.13
N LEU A 74 13.67 -11.26 2.63
CA LEU A 74 12.39 -11.09 3.31
C LEU A 74 11.42 -12.20 2.94
N SER A 75 10.61 -12.60 3.91
CA SER A 75 9.40 -13.40 3.70
C SER A 75 8.20 -12.51 3.99
N LEU A 76 7.45 -12.14 2.95
CA LEU A 76 6.31 -11.24 3.07
C LEU A 76 5.05 -12.07 3.36
N PRO A 77 4.30 -11.78 4.45
CA PRO A 77 3.06 -12.50 4.74
C PRO A 77 1.96 -12.05 3.78
N VAL A 78 1.73 -12.79 2.70
CA VAL A 78 0.80 -12.43 1.63
C VAL A 78 -0.39 -13.39 1.58
N LEU A 79 -1.61 -12.83 1.53
CA LEU A 79 -2.83 -13.55 1.21
C LEU A 79 -3.42 -13.00 -0.10
N ARG A 80 -3.23 -13.78 -1.17
CA ARG A 80 -3.63 -13.46 -2.55
C ARG A 80 -5.15 -13.56 -2.74
N ALA A 81 -5.69 -12.80 -3.69
CA ALA A 81 -7.12 -12.77 -3.96
C ALA A 81 -7.64 -14.14 -4.44
N GLU A 82 -6.83 -14.86 -5.23
CA GLU A 82 -7.17 -16.19 -5.75
C GLU A 82 -7.20 -17.24 -4.62
N ALA A 83 -6.26 -17.16 -3.67
CA ALA A 83 -6.23 -18.01 -2.49
C ALA A 83 -7.47 -17.80 -1.61
N ARG A 84 -7.85 -16.53 -1.39
CA ARG A 84 -9.09 -16.19 -0.67
C ARG A 84 -10.33 -16.73 -1.36
N ALA A 85 -10.37 -16.69 -2.69
CA ALA A 85 -11.49 -17.25 -3.45
C ALA A 85 -11.63 -18.77 -3.27
N ARG A 86 -10.53 -19.46 -2.95
CA ARG A 86 -10.52 -20.90 -2.58
C ARG A 86 -10.80 -21.17 -1.09
N GLY A 87 -11.05 -20.13 -0.29
CA GLY A 87 -11.34 -20.25 1.14
C GLY A 87 -10.11 -20.17 2.06
N GLU A 88 -8.93 -19.85 1.54
CA GLU A 88 -7.73 -19.65 2.36
C GLU A 88 -7.87 -18.36 3.19
N THR A 89 -7.52 -18.43 4.47
CA THR A 89 -7.70 -17.33 5.44
C THR A 89 -6.40 -16.83 6.05
N GLU A 90 -5.35 -17.65 5.98
CA GLU A 90 -4.03 -17.36 6.52
C GLU A 90 -3.08 -16.88 5.42
N ALA A 91 -2.21 -15.94 5.78
CA ALA A 91 -1.22 -15.42 4.85
C ALA A 91 0.01 -16.33 4.82
N THR A 92 0.56 -16.55 3.64
CA THR A 92 1.76 -17.36 3.46
C THR A 92 2.98 -16.46 3.39
N GLY A 93 4.07 -16.86 4.05
CA GLY A 93 5.36 -16.20 3.87
C GLY A 93 5.89 -16.42 2.46
N THR A 94 5.92 -15.38 1.63
CA THR A 94 6.31 -15.46 0.22
C THR A 94 7.53 -14.59 -0.04
N ALA A 95 8.52 -15.12 -0.76
CA ALA A 95 9.69 -14.33 -1.13
C ALA A 95 9.30 -13.26 -2.17
N PRO A 96 9.92 -12.06 -2.14
CA PRO A 96 9.70 -11.04 -3.17
C PRO A 96 9.92 -11.54 -4.60
N SER A 97 10.89 -12.43 -4.83
CA SER A 97 11.12 -13.05 -6.14
C SER A 97 9.92 -13.82 -6.65
N ASP A 98 9.24 -14.55 -5.76
CA ASP A 98 8.11 -15.42 -6.12
C ASP A 98 6.88 -14.59 -6.45
N LEU A 99 6.68 -13.46 -5.76
CA LEU A 99 5.63 -12.50 -6.08
C LEU A 99 5.84 -11.89 -7.46
N VAL A 100 7.09 -11.57 -7.82
CA VAL A 100 7.42 -11.07 -9.17
C VAL A 100 7.20 -12.15 -10.22
N ALA A 101 7.64 -13.38 -9.96
CA ALA A 101 7.42 -14.52 -10.85
C ALA A 101 5.92 -14.83 -11.04
N ALA A 102 5.09 -14.56 -10.03
CA ALA A 102 3.63 -14.66 -10.10
C ALA A 102 2.96 -13.50 -10.85
N GLY A 103 3.73 -12.60 -11.47
CA GLY A 103 3.22 -11.53 -12.33
C GLY A 103 3.02 -10.18 -11.65
N LEU A 104 3.41 -10.01 -10.38
CA LEU A 104 3.41 -8.67 -9.77
C LEU A 104 4.60 -7.84 -10.27
N PRO A 105 4.39 -6.55 -10.60
CA PRO A 105 5.50 -5.68 -11.02
C PRO A 105 6.59 -5.58 -9.95
N ALA A 106 7.85 -5.73 -10.34
CA ALA A 106 9.02 -5.63 -9.45
C ALA A 106 9.00 -4.37 -8.58
N PHE A 107 8.68 -3.21 -9.19
CA PHE A 107 8.53 -1.94 -8.48
C PHE A 107 7.54 -2.04 -7.33
N TYR A 108 6.39 -2.67 -7.56
CA TYR A 108 5.32 -2.79 -6.58
C TYR A 108 5.73 -3.72 -5.43
N VAL A 109 6.30 -4.88 -5.77
CA VAL A 109 6.80 -5.85 -4.77
C VAL A 109 7.90 -5.24 -3.90
N TYR A 110 8.82 -4.48 -4.49
CA TYR A 110 9.84 -3.77 -3.72
C TYR A 110 9.24 -2.82 -2.69
N HIS A 111 8.20 -2.06 -3.06
CA HIS A 111 7.56 -1.14 -2.12
C HIS A 111 6.73 -1.84 -1.04
N LEU A 112 6.10 -2.98 -1.34
CA LEU A 112 5.51 -3.84 -0.29
C LEU A 112 6.57 -4.30 0.72
N ALA A 113 7.74 -4.72 0.23
CA ALA A 113 8.85 -5.11 1.09
C ALA A 113 9.39 -3.94 1.95
N GLN A 114 9.46 -2.73 1.38
CA GLN A 114 9.86 -1.54 2.13
C GLN A 114 8.82 -1.17 3.20
N GLU A 115 7.53 -1.27 2.88
CA GLU A 115 6.44 -1.09 3.85
C GLU A 115 6.55 -2.11 5.00
N PHE A 116 6.74 -3.39 4.69
CA PHE A 116 6.95 -4.43 5.69
C PHE A 116 8.18 -4.16 6.58
N ARG A 117 9.31 -3.76 5.98
CA ARG A 117 10.51 -3.37 6.73
C ARG A 117 10.27 -2.17 7.63
N PHE A 118 9.51 -1.18 7.18
CA PHE A 118 9.19 -0.01 7.98
C PHE A 118 8.42 -0.43 9.25
N PHE A 119 7.35 -1.21 9.11
CA PHE A 119 6.58 -1.68 10.26
C PHE A 119 7.40 -2.57 11.21
N THR A 120 8.16 -3.52 10.68
CA THR A 120 8.90 -4.49 11.50
C THR A 120 10.19 -3.95 12.10
N ARG A 121 10.97 -3.18 11.33
CA ARG A 121 12.30 -2.72 11.75
C ARG A 121 12.29 -1.33 12.38
N VAL A 122 11.43 -0.43 11.92
CA VAL A 122 11.37 0.95 12.44
C VAL A 122 10.33 1.03 13.54
N LEU A 123 9.08 0.64 13.27
CA LEU A 123 8.00 0.70 14.25
C LEU A 123 8.02 -0.48 15.25
N ARG A 124 8.90 -1.47 15.03
CA ARG A 124 9.04 -2.68 15.87
C ARG A 124 7.73 -3.44 16.06
N TYR A 125 6.83 -3.37 15.07
CA TYR A 125 5.58 -4.09 15.10
C TYR A 125 5.83 -5.59 14.82
N PRO A 126 5.20 -6.52 15.57
CA PRO A 126 5.44 -7.95 15.42
C PRO A 126 5.09 -8.46 14.01
N ALA A 127 6.06 -9.11 13.36
CA ALA A 127 5.93 -9.57 11.98
C ALA A 127 4.84 -10.64 11.79
N ASP A 128 4.69 -11.53 12.78
CA ASP A 128 3.65 -12.57 12.89
C ASP A 128 2.23 -12.00 12.96
N ARG A 129 2.10 -10.72 13.29
CA ARG A 129 0.82 -10.01 13.35
C ARG A 129 0.53 -9.18 12.11
N LEU A 130 1.39 -9.19 11.10
CA LEU A 130 1.18 -8.47 9.84
C LEU A 130 0.77 -9.42 8.73
N ARG A 131 -0.10 -8.95 7.85
CA ARG A 131 -0.38 -9.58 6.55
C ARG A 131 -0.74 -8.55 5.50
N PHE A 132 -0.30 -8.80 4.28
CA PHE A 132 -0.76 -8.12 3.08
C PHE A 132 -1.94 -8.90 2.50
N LEU A 133 -3.08 -8.25 2.43
CA LEU A 133 -4.32 -8.80 1.87
C LEU A 133 -4.55 -8.20 0.49
N GLU A 134 -4.52 -9.03 -0.55
CA GLU A 134 -4.90 -8.58 -1.88
C GLU A 134 -6.41 -8.42 -2.00
N LYS A 135 -6.84 -7.31 -2.61
CA LYS A 135 -8.24 -7.08 -2.98
C LYS A 135 -8.55 -7.66 -4.34
N ASN A 136 -9.68 -8.33 -4.45
CA ASN A 136 -10.20 -8.76 -5.74
C ASN A 136 -10.79 -7.57 -6.53
N GLU A 137 -11.23 -7.83 -7.77
CA GLU A 137 -11.78 -6.79 -8.66
C GLU A 137 -13.04 -6.10 -8.13
N LYS A 138 -13.85 -6.79 -7.31
CA LYS A 138 -15.07 -6.25 -6.70
C LYS A 138 -14.78 -5.39 -5.46
N GLU A 139 -13.65 -5.62 -4.81
CA GLU A 139 -13.23 -4.95 -3.57
C GLU A 139 -12.31 -3.74 -3.83
N ARG A 140 -11.55 -3.75 -4.93
CA ARG A 140 -10.61 -2.67 -5.28
C ARG A 140 -11.37 -1.46 -5.83
N ALA A 141 -10.84 -0.27 -5.61
CA ALA A 141 -11.34 0.92 -6.29
C ALA A 141 -11.10 0.80 -7.80
N PHE A 142 -12.02 1.33 -8.62
CA PHE A 142 -12.03 1.12 -10.07
C PHE A 142 -10.75 1.60 -10.80
N TYR A 143 -10.03 2.56 -10.22
CA TYR A 143 -8.78 3.11 -10.74
C TYR A 143 -7.52 2.33 -10.33
N ASN A 144 -7.64 1.35 -9.42
CA ASN A 144 -6.51 0.54 -8.97
C ASN A 144 -6.38 -0.72 -9.83
N ARG A 145 -5.19 -0.95 -10.41
CA ARG A 145 -4.82 -2.22 -11.06
C ARG A 145 -4.46 -3.29 -10.04
N ILE A 146 -3.68 -2.92 -9.02
CA ILE A 146 -3.24 -3.82 -7.95
C ILE A 146 -3.49 -3.11 -6.61
N HIS A 147 -4.05 -3.83 -5.64
CA HIS A 147 -4.37 -3.27 -4.32
C HIS A 147 -4.09 -4.28 -3.23
N PHE A 148 -3.15 -3.95 -2.35
CA PHE A 148 -2.91 -4.65 -1.10
C PHE A 148 -3.22 -3.75 0.10
N ASP A 149 -3.99 -4.30 1.05
CA ASP A 149 -4.15 -3.72 2.38
C ASP A 149 -3.16 -4.42 3.32
N LEU A 150 -2.30 -3.65 3.98
CA LEU A 150 -1.54 -4.14 5.12
C LEU A 150 -2.46 -4.07 6.35
N GLY A 151 -2.64 -5.21 7.01
CA GLY A 151 -3.49 -5.32 8.19
C GLY A 151 -2.99 -6.39 9.15
N ARG A 152 -3.78 -6.59 10.21
CA ARG A 152 -3.45 -7.58 11.25
C ARG A 152 -3.83 -9.01 10.84
N GLY A 153 -2.99 -9.98 11.21
CA GLY A 153 -3.31 -11.42 11.17
C GLY A 153 -4.50 -11.78 12.08
N SER A 154 -5.14 -12.93 11.81
CA SER A 154 -6.42 -13.39 12.37
C SER A 154 -6.39 -13.64 13.89
N ALA A 155 -6.30 -12.62 14.74
CA ALA A 155 -6.39 -12.81 16.20
C ALA A 155 -6.95 -11.61 16.99
N PHE A 156 -7.88 -10.84 16.42
CA PHE A 156 -8.77 -10.02 17.22
C PHE A 156 -10.22 -10.29 16.81
N ALA A 157 -10.95 -10.97 17.70
CA ALA A 157 -12.38 -11.30 17.63
C ALA A 157 -13.30 -10.08 17.77
N TRP A 158 -12.91 -8.93 17.20
CA TRP A 158 -13.63 -7.66 17.32
C TRP A 158 -13.75 -6.96 15.97
N GLY A 159 -14.39 -7.62 15.00
CA GLY A 159 -15.20 -7.04 13.92
C GLY A 159 -14.70 -5.82 13.11
N GLY A 160 -13.41 -5.49 13.16
CA GLY A 160 -12.84 -4.31 12.53
C GLY A 160 -11.53 -4.65 11.84
N SER A 161 -11.53 -4.62 10.50
CA SER A 161 -10.33 -4.62 9.67
C SER A 161 -9.62 -3.28 9.85
N GLY A 162 -8.78 -3.18 10.88
CA GLY A 162 -7.84 -2.07 11.01
C GLY A 162 -6.75 -2.21 9.94
N THR A 163 -6.90 -1.50 8.82
CA THR A 163 -5.86 -1.36 7.79
C THR A 163 -4.81 -0.37 8.29
N SER A 164 -3.58 -0.86 8.49
CA SER A 164 -2.44 -0.02 8.94
C SER A 164 -1.71 0.63 7.77
N GLY A 165 -1.86 0.10 6.56
CA GLY A 165 -1.24 0.62 5.34
C GLY A 165 -1.98 0.16 4.08
N ARG A 166 -1.88 0.95 3.00
CA ARG A 166 -2.50 0.65 1.71
C ARG A 166 -1.48 0.89 0.62
N SER A 167 -1.20 -0.14 -0.16
CA SER A 167 -0.34 -0.08 -1.32
C SER A 167 -1.19 -0.26 -2.58
N THR A 168 -1.18 0.71 -3.48
CA THR A 168 -2.04 0.70 -4.68
C THR A 168 -1.28 1.10 -5.92
N SER A 169 -1.42 0.34 -7.00
CA SER A 169 -0.93 0.72 -8.33
C SER A 169 -2.08 1.31 -9.14
N ARG A 170 -1.96 2.59 -9.54
CA ARG A 170 -3.00 3.36 -10.25
C ARG A 170 -2.71 3.59 -11.74
N GLY A 171 -1.57 3.10 -12.25
CA GLY A 171 -1.15 3.35 -13.62
C GLY A 171 -1.03 4.85 -13.94
N ASP A 172 -1.52 5.26 -15.10
CA ASP A 172 -1.57 6.65 -15.58
C ASP A 172 -2.91 7.35 -15.30
N TYR A 173 -3.82 6.70 -14.57
CA TYR A 173 -5.21 7.18 -14.41
C TYR A 173 -5.32 8.59 -13.82
N ASP A 174 -4.56 8.89 -12.76
CA ASP A 174 -4.63 10.19 -12.07
C ASP A 174 -3.95 11.35 -12.82
N ARG A 175 -3.36 11.09 -14.01
CA ARG A 175 -2.69 12.09 -14.86
C ARG A 175 -3.42 12.40 -16.17
N ARG A 176 -4.46 11.63 -16.52
CA ARG A 176 -5.34 11.93 -17.65
C ARG A 176 -6.39 12.95 -17.23
#